data_AF-E3K7U4-F1
#
_entry.id   AF-E3K7U4-F1
#
_cell.length_a   1.000
_cell.length_b   1.000
_cell.length_c   1.000
_cell.angle_alpha   90.00
_cell.angle_beta   90.00
_cell.angle_gamma   90.00
#
_symmetry.space_group_name_H-M   'P 1'
#
loop_
_entity.id
_entity.type
_entity.pdbx_description
1 polymer ?
#
loop_
_entity_poly.entity_id
_entity_poly.type
_entity_poly.pdbx_seq_one_letter_code
_entity_poly.pdbx_strand_id
1 'polypeptide(L)'
;MEINLIISGGFVRHLGISLPSFYYELASVLLNLAFALSNTSNSLVSSMGSYEIGTEAERRAGDGKLSSAADTLCRASGIFEFLSKEIIPKWEKHHREGIAHLRASRPPELSREATGGLAQLMLADAERLAIRRLLSRSAMDRHTNPGAGLPKSHPSPALLAKLELNVHQLYSSAKDAFKLASGASEIASSLRNYVSEGRQVALGRGYKWLALEAGEQASQNGEAIGWLGLAREAMKAVCSGSLLAVRNGSLKNDWARKKGKVEQELEEIDKFLKAYEQLNRTVTFEPIPPEATLLTRVPGGRAALSMKTYTMPSPLIKDFGSYTNPSVLDWADSDDEDLPSSSREPEQAYC
;
A
#
# COMPACT_ATOMS: atom_id res chain seq x y z
N MET A 1 1.31 -5.47 -11.47
CA MET A 1 0.23 -4.55 -11.07
C MET A 1 0.92 -3.33 -10.50
N GLU A 2 0.80 -2.19 -11.16
CA GLU A 2 1.28 -0.93 -10.57
C GLU A 2 0.21 -0.50 -9.56
N ILE A 3 0.67 -0.04 -8.40
CA ILE A 3 -0.15 0.32 -7.26
C ILE A 3 -0.84 1.64 -7.58
N ASN A 4 -1.84 1.66 -8.46
CA ASN A 4 -2.67 2.85 -8.63
C ASN A 4 -3.54 2.99 -7.37
N LEU A 5 -2.90 3.51 -6.32
CA LEU A 5 -3.52 4.05 -5.14
C LEU A 5 -4.36 5.22 -5.62
N ILE A 6 -5.64 4.95 -5.90
CA ILE A 6 -6.66 5.98 -6.08
C ILE A 6 -6.93 6.55 -4.69
N ILE A 7 -5.97 7.29 -4.14
CA ILE A 7 -6.13 8.09 -2.92
C ILE A 7 -5.69 9.52 -3.23
N SER A 8 -6.09 9.99 -4.40
CA SER A 8 -6.01 11.41 -4.76
C SER A 8 -7.36 11.98 -5.21
N GLY A 9 -8.42 11.16 -5.21
CA GLY A 9 -9.75 11.57 -5.67
C GLY A 9 -10.87 10.85 -4.94
N GLY A 10 -11.32 11.42 -3.82
CA GLY A 10 -12.64 11.16 -3.24
C GLY A 10 -12.73 9.92 -2.36
N PHE A 11 -12.24 10.02 -1.13
CA PHE A 11 -12.53 9.04 -0.07
C PHE A 11 -13.75 9.43 0.78
N VAL A 12 -14.59 10.34 0.25
CA VAL A 12 -15.85 10.93 0.74
C VAL A 12 -15.77 12.44 0.55
N ARG A 13 -16.71 13.00 -0.24
CA ARG A 13 -17.01 14.43 -0.24
C ARG A 13 -17.88 14.69 0.99
N HIS A 14 -17.30 14.98 2.15
CA HIS A 14 -18.07 15.57 3.24
C HIS A 14 -17.59 17.00 3.52
N LEU A 15 -18.59 17.87 3.67
CA LEU A 15 -18.51 19.18 4.31
C LEU A 15 -17.63 19.07 5.57
N GLY A 16 -16.79 20.07 5.81
CA GLY A 16 -15.83 20.08 6.92
C GLY A 16 -16.44 19.60 8.24
N ILE A 17 -15.97 18.45 8.72
CA ILE A 17 -16.30 17.90 10.02
C ILE A 17 -15.32 18.52 11.01
N SER A 18 -15.80 19.37 11.92
CA SER A 18 -14.98 19.93 13.00
C SER A 18 -15.21 19.11 14.27
N LEU A 19 -14.22 18.30 14.66
CA LEU A 19 -14.20 17.56 15.92
C LEU A 19 -13.06 18.09 16.78
N PRO A 20 -13.33 18.93 17.80
CA PRO A 20 -12.28 19.48 18.66
C PRO A 20 -11.71 18.38 19.56
N SER A 21 -10.71 17.65 19.07
CA SER A 21 -10.02 16.57 19.78
C SER A 21 -8.58 16.46 19.31
N PHE A 22 -7.64 16.48 20.25
CA PHE A 22 -6.22 16.20 19.97
C PHE A 22 -6.04 14.87 19.24
N TYR A 23 -6.79 13.83 19.65
CA TYR A 23 -6.72 12.52 19.00
C TYR A 23 -7.24 12.53 17.57
N TYR A 24 -8.23 13.38 17.27
CA TYR A 24 -8.73 13.53 15.90
C TYR A 24 -7.68 14.17 15.01
N GLU A 25 -7.07 15.27 15.46
CA GLU A 25 -5.99 15.94 14.73
C GLU A 25 -4.79 15.02 14.51
N LEU A 26 -4.33 14.35 15.57
CA LEU A 26 -3.22 13.40 15.48
C LEU A 26 -3.53 12.25 14.52
N ALA A 27 -4.73 11.66 14.62
CA ALA A 27 -5.13 10.57 13.74
C ALA A 27 -5.21 11.03 12.28
N SER A 28 -5.73 12.23 12.03
CA SER A 28 -5.85 12.81 10.69
C SER A 28 -4.48 13.13 10.08
N VAL A 29 -3.54 13.68 10.86
CA VAL A 29 -2.17 13.96 10.41
C VAL A 29 -1.45 12.66 10.05
N LEU A 30 -1.52 11.64 10.91
CA LEU A 30 -0.89 10.34 10.66
C LEU A 30 -1.51 9.61 9.47
N LEU A 31 -2.84 9.68 9.32
CA LEU A 31 -3.55 9.12 8.18
C LEU A 31 -3.07 9.75 6.87
N ASN A 32 -3.01 11.08 6.83
CA ASN A 32 -2.52 11.82 5.66
C ASN A 32 -1.04 11.55 5.37
N LEU A 33 -0.21 11.43 6.41
CA LEU A 33 1.20 11.04 6.24
C LEU A 33 1.32 9.67 5.57
N ALA A 34 0.56 8.68 6.05
CA ALA A 34 0.57 7.34 5.47
C ALA A 34 0.11 7.36 4.01
N PHE A 35 -0.96 8.11 3.69
CA PHE A 35 -1.40 8.28 2.30
C PHE A 35 -0.37 9.00 1.42
N ALA A 36 0.31 10.03 1.94
CA ALA A 36 1.36 10.71 1.20
C ALA A 36 2.54 9.77 0.86
N LEU A 37 2.93 8.90 1.80
CA LEU A 37 3.94 7.87 1.56
C LEU A 37 3.47 6.87 0.49
N SER A 38 2.23 6.41 0.56
CA SER A 38 1.68 5.47 -0.41
C SER A 38 1.56 6.08 -1.82
N ASN A 39 1.16 7.36 -1.92
CA ASN A 39 1.14 8.11 -3.17
C ASN A 39 2.56 8.33 -3.73
N THR A 40 3.55 8.56 -2.86
CA THR A 40 4.96 8.65 -3.25
C THR A 40 5.46 7.33 -3.84
N SER A 41 5.15 6.21 -3.19
CA SER A 41 5.46 4.87 -3.71
C SER A 41 4.82 4.63 -5.08
N ASN A 42 3.53 4.99 -5.25
CA ASN A 42 2.86 4.85 -6.53
C ASN A 42 3.53 5.70 -7.63
N SER A 43 3.85 6.97 -7.33
CA SER A 43 4.51 7.86 -8.29
C SER A 43 5.86 7.31 -8.72
N LEU A 44 6.65 6.79 -7.77
CA LEU A 44 7.91 6.10 -8.07
C LEU A 44 7.67 4.91 -9.00
N VAL A 45 6.70 4.04 -8.67
CA VAL A 45 6.44 2.82 -9.46
C VAL A 45 5.95 3.13 -10.87
N SER A 46 5.05 4.09 -11.00
CA SER A 46 4.48 4.53 -12.28
C SER A 46 5.54 5.11 -13.22
N SER A 47 6.57 5.77 -12.66
CA SER A 47 7.66 6.37 -13.44
C SER A 47 8.64 5.36 -14.05
N MET A 48 8.66 4.09 -13.60
CA MET A 48 9.70 3.12 -14.01
C MET A 48 9.42 2.40 -15.32
N GLY A 49 8.15 2.30 -15.75
CA GLY A 49 7.80 1.50 -16.93
C GLY A 49 8.25 0.04 -16.85
N SER A 50 8.54 -0.56 -18.01
CA SER A 50 9.01 -1.95 -18.16
C SER A 50 10.54 -2.04 -18.12
N TYR A 51 11.13 -1.56 -17.03
CA TYR A 51 12.57 -1.48 -16.83
C TYR A 51 13.26 -2.87 -16.82
N GLU A 52 12.50 -3.94 -16.62
CA GLU A 52 12.98 -5.33 -16.59
C GLU A 52 13.49 -5.83 -17.94
N ILE A 53 13.15 -5.12 -19.02
CA ILE A 53 13.51 -5.45 -20.41
C ILE A 53 14.71 -4.62 -20.90
N GLY A 54 15.16 -3.64 -20.11
CA GLY A 54 16.27 -2.76 -20.45
C GLY A 54 17.65 -3.42 -20.28
N THR A 55 18.69 -2.59 -20.22
CA THR A 55 20.06 -2.98 -19.92
C THR A 55 20.22 -3.44 -18.45
N GLU A 56 21.28 -4.19 -18.14
CA GLU A 56 21.58 -4.59 -16.75
C GLU A 56 21.72 -3.39 -15.80
N ALA A 57 22.23 -2.26 -16.29
CA ALA A 57 22.33 -1.02 -15.51
C ALA A 57 20.94 -0.43 -15.20
N GLU A 58 20.06 -0.33 -16.20
CA GLU A 58 18.68 0.14 -16.02
C GLU A 58 17.87 -0.80 -15.11
N ARG A 59 18.07 -2.11 -15.24
CA ARG A 59 17.46 -3.12 -14.36
C ARG A 59 17.86 -2.94 -12.90
N ARG A 60 19.16 -2.77 -12.62
CA ARG A 60 19.65 -2.52 -11.26
C ARG A 60 19.12 -1.20 -10.68
N ALA A 61 19.10 -0.14 -11.49
CA ALA A 61 18.54 1.14 -11.07
C ALA A 61 17.03 1.03 -10.74
N GLY A 62 16.28 0.32 -11.58
CA GLY A 62 14.86 0.06 -11.36
C GLY A 62 14.59 -0.84 -10.14
N ASP A 63 15.42 -1.85 -9.89
CA ASP A 63 15.35 -2.66 -8.67
C ASP A 63 15.59 -1.83 -7.40
N GLY A 64 16.52 -0.88 -7.45
CA GLY A 64 16.76 0.08 -6.37
C GLY A 64 15.52 0.93 -6.09
N LYS A 65 14.90 1.48 -7.15
CA LYS A 65 13.65 2.25 -7.05
C LYS A 65 12.48 1.40 -6.52
N LEU A 66 12.31 0.16 -7.00
CA LEU A 66 11.30 -0.77 -6.47
C LEU A 66 11.51 -1.06 -4.99
N SER A 67 12.75 -1.26 -4.57
CA SER A 67 13.08 -1.50 -3.16
C SER A 67 12.72 -0.29 -2.30
N SER A 68 13.03 0.92 -2.77
CA SER A 68 12.65 2.16 -2.08
C SER A 68 11.13 2.34 -2.01
N ALA A 69 10.40 2.00 -3.07
CA ALA A 69 8.94 2.07 -3.10
C ALA A 69 8.30 1.05 -2.14
N ALA A 70 8.80 -0.19 -2.12
CA ALA A 70 8.38 -1.23 -1.19
C ALA A 70 8.65 -0.83 0.27
N ASP A 71 9.83 -0.26 0.54
CA ASP A 71 10.21 0.25 1.85
C ASP A 71 9.26 1.35 2.34
N THR A 72 8.93 2.28 1.44
CA THR A 72 8.00 3.39 1.70
C THR A 72 6.61 2.87 2.06
N LEU A 73 6.13 1.82 1.39
CA LEU A 73 4.86 1.17 1.74
C LEU A 73 4.92 0.43 3.08
N CYS A 74 6.04 -0.20 3.43
CA CYS A 74 6.20 -0.83 4.75
C CYS A 74 6.14 0.20 5.88
N ARG A 75 6.63 1.43 5.64
CA ARG A 75 6.49 2.58 6.57
C ARG A 75 5.03 3.03 6.68
N ALA A 76 4.35 3.21 5.54
CA ALA A 76 2.92 3.57 5.53
C ALA A 76 2.07 2.53 6.26
N SER A 77 2.32 1.25 6.00
CA SER A 77 1.68 0.11 6.66
C SER A 77 1.82 0.18 8.19
N GLY A 78 3.02 0.46 8.69
CA GLY A 78 3.27 0.62 10.12
C GLY A 78 2.58 1.82 10.78
N ILE A 79 2.42 2.94 10.04
CA ILE A 79 1.66 4.09 10.54
C ILE A 79 0.17 3.73 10.65
N PHE A 80 -0.39 3.05 9.64
CA PHE A 80 -1.78 2.57 9.71
C PHE A 80 -2.00 1.54 10.82
N GLU A 81 -1.03 0.65 11.05
CA GLU A 81 -1.07 -0.29 12.17
C GLU A 81 -1.05 0.43 13.52
N PHE A 82 -0.17 1.43 13.68
CA PHE A 82 -0.12 2.27 14.87
C PHE A 82 -1.42 3.04 15.11
N LEU A 83 -2.03 3.59 14.05
CA LEU A 83 -3.35 4.23 14.14
C LEU A 83 -4.41 3.26 14.66
N SER A 84 -4.48 2.06 14.09
CA SER A 84 -5.46 1.03 14.43
C SER A 84 -5.29 0.53 15.87
N LYS A 85 -4.05 0.25 16.29
CA LYS A 85 -3.76 -0.41 17.58
C LYS A 85 -3.57 0.55 18.75
N GLU A 86 -3.13 1.78 18.51
CA GLU A 86 -2.74 2.71 19.59
C GLU A 86 -3.61 3.97 19.64
N ILE A 87 -3.72 4.69 18.52
CA ILE A 87 -4.33 6.03 18.53
C ILE A 87 -5.86 5.97 18.58
N ILE A 88 -6.50 5.20 17.71
CA ILE A 88 -7.96 5.10 17.65
C ILE A 88 -8.54 4.51 18.96
N PRO A 89 -7.96 3.46 19.56
CA PRO A 89 -8.43 2.96 20.85
C PRO A 89 -8.34 4.01 21.98
N LYS A 90 -7.27 4.81 22.01
CA LYS A 90 -7.14 5.92 22.97
C LYS A 90 -8.17 7.01 22.68
N TRP A 91 -8.43 7.32 21.41
CA TRP A 91 -9.49 8.26 21.04
C TRP A 91 -10.87 7.80 21.53
N GLU A 92 -11.20 6.52 21.30
CA GLU A 92 -12.47 5.90 21.73
C GLU A 92 -12.64 5.95 23.26
N LYS A 93 -11.56 5.74 24.02
CA LYS A 93 -11.57 5.78 25.48
C LYS A 93 -11.75 7.21 26.04
N HIS A 94 -11.16 8.21 25.40
CA HIS A 94 -11.12 9.59 25.90
C HIS A 94 -12.23 10.49 25.32
N HIS A 95 -13.10 9.97 24.47
CA HIS A 95 -14.18 10.75 23.86
C HIS A 95 -15.32 11.03 24.86
N ARG A 96 -15.61 12.32 25.07
CA ARG A 96 -16.53 12.81 26.12
C ARG A 96 -17.97 12.31 25.97
N GLU A 97 -18.44 12.17 24.73
CA GLU A 97 -19.83 11.82 24.40
C GLU A 97 -20.03 10.31 24.18
N GLY A 98 -19.00 9.52 24.48
CA GLY A 98 -19.02 8.06 24.35
C GLY A 98 -18.79 7.54 22.93
N ILE A 99 -18.57 6.23 22.83
CA ILE A 99 -18.12 5.56 21.59
C ILE A 99 -19.20 5.62 20.50
N ALA A 100 -20.47 5.59 20.86
CA ALA A 100 -21.58 5.63 19.90
C ALA A 100 -21.61 6.96 19.13
N HIS A 101 -21.44 8.09 19.83
CA HIS A 101 -21.39 9.39 19.17
C HIS A 101 -20.15 9.49 18.27
N LEU A 102 -18.99 9.08 18.78
CA LEU A 102 -17.75 9.09 18.01
C LEU A 102 -17.87 8.29 16.70
N ARG A 103 -18.49 7.11 16.74
CA ARG A 103 -18.67 6.27 15.54
C ARG A 103 -19.61 6.90 14.52
N ALA A 104 -20.58 7.70 14.94
CA ALA A 104 -21.49 8.41 14.06
C ALA A 104 -20.88 9.68 13.45
N SER A 105 -19.98 10.35 14.18
CA SER A 105 -19.38 11.62 13.75
C SER A 105 -18.02 11.46 13.05
N ARG A 106 -17.29 10.38 13.32
CA ARG A 106 -15.97 10.15 12.70
C ARG A 106 -16.09 9.68 11.25
N PRO A 107 -15.14 10.07 10.39
CA PRO A 107 -15.02 9.48 9.06
C PRO A 107 -14.79 7.95 9.13
N PRO A 108 -15.35 7.16 8.20
CA PRO A 108 -15.23 5.70 8.19
C PRO A 108 -13.77 5.22 8.09
N GLU A 109 -12.90 5.99 7.43
CA GLU A 109 -11.47 5.74 7.29
C GLU A 109 -10.70 5.82 8.61
N LEU A 110 -11.23 6.55 9.60
CA LEU A 110 -10.66 6.65 10.96
C LEU A 110 -11.27 5.63 11.93
N SER A 111 -11.82 4.53 11.40
CA SER A 111 -12.16 3.35 12.20
C SER A 111 -10.94 2.44 12.40
N ARG A 112 -10.96 1.65 13.48
CA ARG A 112 -9.92 0.67 13.78
C ARG A 112 -9.79 -0.36 12.67
N GLU A 113 -10.94 -0.80 12.16
CA GLU A 113 -11.09 -1.78 11.10
C GLU A 113 -10.57 -1.22 9.77
N ALA A 114 -10.92 0.01 9.40
CA ALA A 114 -10.43 0.62 8.16
C ALA A 114 -8.91 0.84 8.19
N THR A 115 -8.37 1.41 9.26
CA THR A 115 -6.92 1.62 9.40
C THR A 115 -6.15 0.30 9.47
N GLY A 116 -6.69 -0.71 10.16
CA GLY A 116 -6.12 -2.07 10.17
C GLY A 116 -6.12 -2.70 8.77
N GLY A 117 -7.22 -2.54 8.01
CA GLY A 117 -7.31 -3.00 6.63
C GLY A 117 -6.34 -2.28 5.69
N LEU A 118 -6.16 -0.97 5.86
CA LEU A 118 -5.17 -0.18 5.12
C LEU A 118 -3.74 -0.63 5.42
N ALA A 119 -3.42 -0.98 6.67
CA ALA A 119 -2.12 -1.53 7.03
C ALA A 119 -1.81 -2.82 6.25
N GLN A 120 -2.74 -3.77 6.23
CA GLN A 120 -2.62 -5.03 5.49
C GLN A 120 -2.52 -4.80 3.98
N LEU A 121 -3.31 -3.86 3.45
CA LEU A 121 -3.28 -3.48 2.04
C LEU A 121 -1.90 -2.94 1.62
N MET A 122 -1.33 -2.01 2.38
CA MET A 122 -0.01 -1.44 2.07
C MET A 122 1.09 -2.50 2.12
N LEU A 123 1.00 -3.46 3.06
CA LEU A 123 1.95 -4.56 3.13
C LEU A 123 1.81 -5.51 1.94
N ALA A 124 0.57 -5.83 1.52
CA ALA A 124 0.32 -6.65 0.34
C ALA A 124 0.94 -6.01 -0.92
N ASP A 125 0.74 -4.70 -1.10
CA ASP A 125 1.30 -3.95 -2.21
C ASP A 125 2.84 -3.92 -2.17
N ALA A 126 3.44 -3.79 -0.98
CA ALA A 126 4.89 -3.84 -0.80
C ALA A 126 5.47 -5.20 -1.20
N GLU A 127 4.84 -6.29 -0.78
CA GLU A 127 5.29 -7.64 -1.11
C GLU A 127 5.23 -7.91 -2.61
N ARG A 128 4.24 -7.37 -3.31
CA ARG A 128 4.15 -7.51 -4.77
C ARG A 128 5.27 -6.78 -5.50
N LEU A 129 5.72 -5.64 -4.97
CA LEU A 129 6.91 -4.97 -5.49
C LEU A 129 8.18 -5.80 -5.24
N ALA A 130 8.28 -6.46 -4.08
CA ALA A 130 9.37 -7.37 -3.79
C ALA A 130 9.37 -8.60 -4.72
N ILE A 131 8.20 -9.19 -5.00
CA ILE A 131 8.06 -10.29 -5.97
C ILE A 131 8.43 -9.82 -7.38
N ARG A 132 7.97 -8.63 -7.80
CA ARG A 132 8.35 -8.03 -9.09
C ARG A 132 9.85 -7.86 -9.22
N ARG A 133 10.51 -7.34 -8.18
CA ARG A 133 11.96 -7.20 -8.11
C ARG A 133 12.65 -8.57 -8.19
N LEU A 134 12.17 -9.57 -7.46
CA LEU A 134 12.72 -10.93 -7.46
C LEU A 134 12.70 -11.54 -8.87
N LEU A 135 11.65 -11.25 -9.65
CA LEU A 135 11.50 -11.74 -11.02
C LEU A 135 12.28 -10.93 -12.06
N SER A 136 12.82 -9.75 -11.71
CA SER A 136 13.36 -8.78 -12.69
C SER A 136 14.52 -9.38 -13.51
N ARG A 137 15.41 -10.15 -12.88
CA ARG A 137 16.51 -10.80 -13.58
C ARG A 137 16.03 -11.88 -14.54
N SER A 138 15.08 -12.70 -14.10
CA SER A 138 14.51 -13.76 -14.93
C SER A 138 13.70 -13.20 -16.10
N ALA A 139 13.07 -12.03 -15.94
CA ALA A 139 12.36 -11.35 -17.02
C ALA A 139 13.32 -10.84 -18.10
N MET A 140 14.45 -10.23 -17.71
CA MET A 140 15.51 -9.83 -18.64
C MET A 140 16.08 -11.02 -19.40
N ASP A 141 16.38 -12.12 -18.70
CA ASP A 141 16.96 -13.32 -19.31
C ASP A 141 15.99 -13.97 -20.30
N ARG A 142 14.68 -14.01 -20.02
CA ARG A 142 13.66 -14.47 -20.98
C ARG A 142 13.54 -13.58 -22.20
N HIS A 143 13.68 -12.26 -22.02
CA HIS A 143 13.60 -11.31 -23.12
C HIS A 143 14.83 -11.42 -24.05
N THR A 144 16.02 -11.58 -23.47
CA THR A 144 17.27 -11.71 -24.22
C THR A 144 17.43 -13.09 -24.88
N ASN A 145 16.98 -14.15 -24.20
CA ASN A 145 17.06 -15.53 -24.68
C ASN A 145 15.67 -16.18 -24.64
N PRO A 146 14.83 -15.99 -25.67
CA PRO A 146 13.52 -16.61 -25.73
C PRO A 146 13.67 -18.14 -25.88
N GLY A 147 13.35 -18.87 -24.81
CA GLY A 147 13.38 -20.33 -24.76
C GLY A 147 12.10 -20.90 -24.15
N ALA A 148 11.84 -22.19 -24.38
CA ALA A 148 10.60 -22.86 -23.99
C ALA A 148 10.45 -23.14 -22.48
N GLY A 149 11.51 -22.91 -21.68
CA GLY A 149 11.54 -23.21 -20.24
C GLY A 149 11.87 -22.00 -19.37
N LEU A 150 11.72 -22.16 -18.05
CA LEU A 150 12.13 -21.15 -17.07
C LEU A 150 13.65 -20.94 -17.17
N PRO A 151 14.15 -19.69 -17.21
CA PRO A 151 15.58 -19.43 -17.29
C PRO A 151 16.27 -19.87 -15.99
N LYS A 152 17.57 -20.18 -16.06
CA LYS A 152 18.37 -20.58 -14.89
C LYS A 152 18.41 -19.53 -13.77
N SER A 153 18.19 -18.26 -14.10
CA SER A 153 18.11 -17.16 -13.15
C SER A 153 16.74 -17.02 -12.47
N HIS A 154 15.76 -17.85 -12.83
CA HIS A 154 14.44 -17.80 -12.24
C HIS A 154 14.48 -18.28 -10.79
N PRO A 155 13.85 -17.55 -9.85
CA PRO A 155 13.68 -18.04 -8.49
C PRO A 155 12.81 -19.31 -8.47
N SER A 156 12.90 -20.12 -7.43
CA SER A 156 12.09 -21.34 -7.29
C SER A 156 10.59 -21.03 -7.43
N PRO A 157 9.83 -21.73 -8.31
CA PRO A 157 8.38 -21.60 -8.41
C PRO A 157 7.67 -21.83 -7.06
N ALA A 158 8.14 -22.81 -6.28
CA ALA A 158 7.64 -23.10 -4.94
C ALA A 158 7.71 -21.89 -3.99
N LEU A 159 8.81 -21.13 -4.07
CA LEU A 159 8.97 -19.91 -3.29
C LEU A 159 7.98 -18.85 -3.76
N LEU A 160 7.87 -18.62 -5.06
CA LEU A 160 6.93 -17.63 -5.62
C LEU A 160 5.48 -17.95 -5.27
N ALA A 161 5.10 -19.22 -5.29
CA ALA A 161 3.78 -19.67 -4.88
C ALA A 161 3.49 -19.23 -3.43
N LYS A 162 4.40 -19.53 -2.50
CA LYS A 162 4.24 -19.13 -1.09
C LYS A 162 4.20 -17.60 -0.91
N LEU A 163 4.98 -16.85 -1.68
CA LEU A 163 4.96 -15.38 -1.63
C LEU A 163 3.62 -14.82 -2.12
N GLU A 164 3.12 -15.26 -3.28
CA GLU A 164 1.82 -14.79 -3.82
C GLU A 164 0.63 -15.24 -2.95
N LEU A 165 0.71 -16.42 -2.31
CA LEU A 165 -0.29 -16.86 -1.33
C LEU A 165 -0.28 -16.00 -0.05
N ASN A 166 0.88 -15.48 0.36
CA ASN A 166 0.92 -14.50 1.46
C ASN A 166 0.23 -13.18 1.06
N VAL A 167 0.52 -12.68 -0.15
CA VAL A 167 -0.16 -11.51 -0.71
C VAL A 167 -1.68 -11.71 -0.77
N HIS A 168 -2.14 -12.89 -1.20
CA HIS A 168 -3.56 -13.25 -1.17
C HIS A 168 -4.15 -13.12 0.25
N GLN A 169 -3.46 -13.65 1.26
CA GLN A 169 -3.91 -13.61 2.65
C GLN A 169 -3.99 -12.18 3.17
N LEU A 170 -3.00 -11.34 2.86
CA LEU A 170 -2.98 -9.92 3.26
C LEU A 170 -4.15 -9.15 2.63
N TYR A 171 -4.41 -9.31 1.32
CA TYR A 171 -5.59 -8.71 0.69
C TYR A 171 -6.91 -9.27 1.24
N SER A 172 -6.97 -10.56 1.58
CA SER A 172 -8.17 -11.14 2.20
C SER A 172 -8.44 -10.50 3.56
N SER A 173 -7.41 -10.36 4.40
CA SER A 173 -7.51 -9.67 5.69
C SER A 173 -7.96 -8.21 5.53
N ALA A 174 -7.39 -7.49 4.56
CA ALA A 174 -7.82 -6.12 4.25
C ALA A 174 -9.30 -6.05 3.81
N LYS A 175 -9.73 -6.98 2.94
CA LYS A 175 -11.11 -7.04 2.44
C LYS A 175 -12.11 -7.25 3.59
N ASP A 176 -11.81 -8.16 4.50
CA ASP A 176 -12.69 -8.48 5.62
C ASP A 176 -12.72 -7.32 6.62
N ALA A 177 -11.57 -6.66 6.87
CA ALA A 177 -11.51 -5.45 7.68
C ALA A 177 -12.37 -4.31 7.09
N PHE A 178 -12.34 -4.09 5.77
CA PHE A 178 -13.17 -3.08 5.12
C PHE A 178 -14.68 -3.41 5.15
N LYS A 179 -15.05 -4.69 5.11
CA LYS A 179 -16.45 -5.09 5.31
C LYS A 179 -16.93 -4.74 6.72
N LEU A 180 -16.11 -5.03 7.73
CA LEU A 180 -16.43 -4.71 9.13
C LEU A 180 -16.54 -3.19 9.36
N ALA A 181 -15.67 -2.41 8.72
CA ALA A 181 -15.68 -0.95 8.82
C ALA A 181 -16.91 -0.28 8.18
N SER A 182 -17.56 -0.92 7.19
CA SER A 182 -18.65 -0.31 6.40
C SER A 182 -19.99 -0.19 7.16
N GLY A 183 -20.07 -0.56 8.44
CA GLY A 183 -21.31 -0.54 9.23
C GLY A 183 -21.86 0.84 9.60
N ALA A 184 -21.12 1.94 9.41
CA ALA A 184 -21.54 3.31 9.76
C ALA A 184 -21.47 4.32 8.61
N SER A 185 -20.59 4.12 7.63
CA SER A 185 -20.48 4.89 6.39
C SER A 185 -19.73 4.06 5.35
N GLU A 186 -20.04 4.23 4.08
CA GLU A 186 -19.51 3.36 3.03
C GLU A 186 -18.04 3.69 2.71
N ILE A 187 -17.18 2.68 2.83
CA ILE A 187 -15.86 2.70 2.20
C ILE A 187 -16.03 2.80 0.68
N ALA A 188 -15.13 3.51 0.00
CA ALA A 188 -15.17 3.64 -1.45
C ALA A 188 -15.22 2.26 -2.15
N SER A 189 -16.20 2.06 -3.04
CA SER A 189 -16.36 0.82 -3.80
C SER A 189 -15.14 0.52 -4.69
N SER A 190 -14.45 1.55 -5.18
CA SER A 190 -13.19 1.44 -5.91
C SER A 190 -12.09 0.75 -5.10
N LEU A 191 -11.97 1.06 -3.80
CA LEU A 191 -11.00 0.41 -2.92
C LEU A 191 -11.38 -1.05 -2.66
N ARG A 192 -12.66 -1.33 -2.39
CA ARG A 192 -13.14 -2.71 -2.21
C ARG A 192 -12.89 -3.56 -3.45
N ASN A 193 -13.13 -3.00 -4.63
CA ASN A 193 -12.85 -3.67 -5.91
C ASN A 193 -11.34 -3.88 -6.09
N TYR A 194 -10.51 -2.87 -5.82
CA TYR A 194 -9.05 -2.99 -5.90
C TYR A 194 -8.52 -4.16 -5.07
N VAL A 195 -8.95 -4.26 -3.81
CA VAL A 195 -8.53 -5.31 -2.88
C VAL A 195 -9.08 -6.67 -3.32
N SER A 196 -10.35 -6.72 -3.75
CA SER A 196 -10.97 -7.97 -4.20
C SER A 196 -10.30 -8.52 -5.47
N GLU A 197 -9.96 -7.65 -6.42
CA GLU A 197 -9.24 -8.01 -7.64
C GLU A 197 -7.78 -8.38 -7.33
N GLY A 198 -7.09 -7.60 -6.49
CA GLY A 198 -5.73 -7.89 -6.04
C GLY A 198 -5.62 -9.27 -5.37
N ARG A 199 -6.59 -9.62 -4.52
CA ARG A 199 -6.72 -10.94 -3.90
C ARG A 199 -6.81 -12.07 -4.92
N GLN A 200 -7.65 -11.92 -5.94
CA GLN A 200 -7.86 -12.96 -6.95
C GLN A 200 -6.66 -13.09 -7.90
N VAL A 201 -6.04 -11.97 -8.30
CA VAL A 201 -4.81 -11.98 -9.09
C VAL A 201 -3.67 -12.68 -8.33
N ALA A 202 -3.49 -12.38 -7.04
CA ALA A 202 -2.49 -13.04 -6.21
C ALA A 202 -2.76 -14.55 -6.07
N LEU A 203 -4.03 -14.95 -5.90
CA LEU A 203 -4.41 -16.36 -5.85
C LEU A 203 -4.09 -17.09 -7.16
N GLY A 204 -4.50 -16.52 -8.29
CA GLY A 204 -4.24 -17.10 -9.61
C GLY A 204 -2.74 -17.24 -9.91
N ARG A 205 -1.93 -16.27 -9.48
CA ARG A 205 -0.47 -16.36 -9.58
C ARG A 205 0.11 -17.42 -8.66
N GLY A 206 -0.37 -17.52 -7.42
CA GLY A 206 -0.01 -18.58 -6.49
C GLY A 206 -0.22 -19.96 -7.10
N TYR A 207 -1.41 -20.23 -7.64
CA TYR A 207 -1.72 -21.49 -8.31
C TYR A 207 -0.92 -21.73 -9.59
N LYS A 208 -0.66 -20.69 -10.40
CA LYS A 208 0.24 -20.78 -11.55
C LYS A 208 1.63 -21.26 -11.13
N TRP A 209 2.18 -20.73 -10.03
CA TRP A 209 3.50 -21.13 -9.56
C TRP A 209 3.52 -22.54 -8.96
N LEU A 210 2.47 -22.97 -8.26
CA LEU A 210 2.32 -24.37 -7.82
C LEU A 210 2.25 -25.33 -9.02
N ALA A 211 1.55 -24.93 -10.09
CA ALA A 211 1.49 -25.73 -11.30
C ALA A 211 2.86 -25.88 -11.96
N LEU A 212 3.66 -24.81 -12.01
CA LEU A 212 5.01 -24.87 -12.58
C LEU A 212 5.95 -25.71 -11.71
N GLU A 213 5.82 -25.65 -10.39
CA GLU A 213 6.56 -26.55 -9.48
C GLU A 213 6.20 -28.02 -9.71
N ALA A 214 4.92 -28.34 -9.88
CA ALA A 214 4.47 -29.69 -10.20
C ALA A 214 4.94 -30.12 -11.60
N GLY A 215 4.86 -29.24 -12.60
CA GLY A 215 5.27 -29.54 -13.97
C GLY A 215 6.79 -29.61 -14.19
N GLU A 216 7.59 -29.05 -13.30
CA GLU A 216 9.05 -29.30 -13.24
C GLU A 216 9.36 -30.74 -12.76
N GLN A 217 8.44 -31.36 -12.01
CA GLN A 217 8.56 -32.75 -11.60
C GLN A 217 8.02 -33.64 -12.73
N ALA A 218 8.88 -34.51 -13.26
CA ALA A 218 8.58 -35.32 -14.45
C ALA A 218 7.36 -36.25 -14.34
N SER A 219 6.78 -36.42 -13.16
CA SER A 219 5.67 -37.32 -12.85
C SER A 219 4.51 -36.66 -12.09
N GLN A 220 4.26 -35.36 -12.31
CA GLN A 220 3.14 -34.62 -11.71
C GLN A 220 2.42 -33.68 -12.70
N ASN A 221 2.38 -34.05 -13.98
CA ASN A 221 1.69 -33.24 -15.00
C ASN A 221 0.18 -33.20 -14.79
N GLY A 222 -0.43 -34.27 -14.26
CA GLY A 222 -1.86 -34.29 -13.93
C GLY A 222 -2.20 -33.25 -12.86
N GLU A 223 -1.34 -33.13 -11.84
CA GLU A 223 -1.47 -32.13 -10.78
C GLU A 223 -1.22 -30.70 -11.30
N ALA A 224 -0.22 -30.51 -12.16
CA ALA A 224 0.06 -29.23 -12.80
C ALA A 224 -1.14 -28.70 -13.60
N ILE A 225 -1.82 -29.56 -14.37
CA ILE A 225 -3.03 -29.18 -15.13
C ILE A 225 -4.15 -28.73 -14.18
N GLY A 226 -4.36 -29.46 -13.08
CA GLY A 226 -5.38 -29.10 -12.08
C GLY A 226 -5.12 -27.73 -11.44
N TRP A 227 -3.87 -27.45 -11.05
CA TRP A 227 -3.48 -26.14 -10.53
C TRP A 227 -3.65 -25.01 -11.56
N LEU A 228 -3.34 -25.24 -12.84
CA LEU A 228 -3.58 -24.24 -13.91
C LEU A 228 -5.07 -24.00 -14.15
N GLY A 229 -5.92 -25.02 -13.99
CA GLY A 229 -7.37 -24.88 -14.01
C GLY A 229 -7.85 -23.88 -12.96
N LEU A 230 -7.45 -24.08 -11.71
CA LEU A 230 -7.75 -23.18 -10.59
C LEU A 230 -7.17 -21.76 -10.81
N ALA A 231 -5.94 -21.67 -11.34
CA ALA A 231 -5.31 -20.39 -11.66
C ALA A 231 -6.13 -19.59 -12.69
N ARG A 232 -6.58 -20.27 -13.74
CA ARG A 232 -7.39 -19.68 -14.82
C ARG A 232 -8.73 -19.18 -14.31
N GLU A 233 -9.39 -19.94 -13.43
CA GLU A 233 -10.66 -19.53 -12.84
C GLU A 233 -10.53 -18.29 -11.94
N ALA A 234 -9.52 -18.26 -11.07
CA ALA A 234 -9.23 -17.11 -10.22
C ALA A 234 -8.98 -15.83 -11.07
N MET A 235 -8.25 -15.95 -12.17
CA MET A 235 -7.97 -14.83 -13.07
C MET A 235 -9.20 -14.38 -13.88
N LYS A 236 -10.04 -15.33 -14.35
CA LYS A 236 -11.30 -14.99 -15.05
C LYS A 236 -12.29 -14.25 -14.16
N ALA A 237 -12.33 -14.55 -12.86
CA ALA A 237 -13.17 -13.83 -11.90
C ALA A 237 -12.86 -12.31 -11.85
N VAL A 238 -11.62 -11.92 -12.13
CA VAL A 238 -11.19 -10.50 -12.20
C VAL A 238 -11.70 -9.82 -13.47
N CYS A 239 -11.67 -10.52 -14.60
CA CYS A 239 -12.13 -9.97 -15.89
C CYS A 239 -13.65 -9.73 -15.93
N SER A 240 -14.43 -10.56 -15.26
CA SER A 240 -15.91 -10.46 -15.25
C SER A 240 -16.47 -9.42 -14.29
N GLY A 241 -15.74 -9.04 -13.23
CA GLY A 241 -16.26 -8.22 -12.13
C GLY A 241 -16.35 -6.71 -12.40
N SER A 242 -15.75 -6.19 -13.47
CA SER A 242 -15.51 -4.75 -13.65
C SER A 242 -16.04 -4.19 -14.99
N LEU A 243 -17.23 -4.64 -15.39
CA LEU A 243 -17.99 -4.02 -16.50
C LEU A 243 -18.74 -2.73 -16.08
N LEU A 244 -18.89 -2.47 -14.78
CA LEU A 244 -19.75 -1.39 -14.25
C LEU A 244 -19.02 -0.07 -13.93
N ALA A 245 -17.69 0.00 -14.04
CA ALA A 245 -16.90 1.12 -13.48
C ALA A 245 -16.39 2.17 -14.50
N VAL A 246 -16.59 1.99 -15.81
CA VAL A 246 -15.96 2.83 -16.83
C VAL A 246 -16.89 3.97 -17.27
N ARG A 247 -17.02 5.02 -16.45
CA ARG A 247 -17.71 6.27 -16.84
C ARG A 247 -16.80 7.50 -16.92
N ASN A 248 -15.55 7.46 -16.44
CA ASN A 248 -14.62 8.60 -16.48
C ASN A 248 -13.34 8.32 -17.29
N GLY A 249 -13.02 9.20 -18.23
CA GLY A 249 -12.01 8.99 -19.29
C GLY A 249 -10.56 8.81 -18.85
N SER A 250 -10.16 9.27 -17.65
CA SER A 250 -8.80 9.04 -17.12
C SER A 250 -8.65 7.63 -16.52
N LEU A 251 -9.68 7.10 -15.86
CA LEU A 251 -9.71 5.72 -15.35
C LEU A 251 -9.75 4.66 -16.46
N LYS A 252 -10.19 5.04 -17.66
CA LYS A 252 -10.32 4.13 -18.81
C LYS A 252 -8.96 3.58 -19.26
N ASN A 253 -7.92 4.42 -19.25
CA ASN A 253 -6.57 4.03 -19.69
C ASN A 253 -5.88 3.12 -18.68
N ASP A 254 -6.00 3.44 -17.39
CA ASP A 254 -5.46 2.60 -16.31
C ASP A 254 -6.17 1.25 -16.20
N TRP A 255 -7.50 1.25 -16.37
CA TRP A 255 -8.29 0.03 -16.49
C TRP A 255 -7.85 -0.81 -17.69
N ALA A 256 -7.69 -0.21 -18.87
CA ALA A 256 -7.24 -0.92 -20.06
C ALA A 256 -5.84 -1.55 -19.86
N ARG A 257 -4.92 -0.81 -19.24
CA ARG A 257 -3.57 -1.33 -18.91
C ARG A 257 -3.60 -2.44 -17.86
N LYS A 258 -4.50 -2.33 -16.87
CA LYS A 258 -4.71 -3.37 -15.84
C LYS A 258 -5.31 -4.64 -16.45
N LYS A 259 -6.33 -4.49 -17.28
CA LYS A 259 -6.99 -5.57 -18.01
C LYS A 259 -6.01 -6.29 -18.93
N GLY A 260 -5.23 -5.55 -19.71
CA GLY A 260 -4.21 -6.13 -20.60
C GLY A 260 -3.15 -6.96 -19.87
N LYS A 261 -2.77 -6.58 -18.63
CA LYS A 261 -1.83 -7.38 -17.82
C LYS A 261 -2.46 -8.68 -17.29
N VAL A 262 -3.74 -8.67 -16.90
CA VAL A 262 -4.44 -9.89 -16.48
C VAL A 262 -4.67 -10.81 -17.68
N GLU A 263 -5.00 -10.25 -18.84
CA GLU A 263 -5.13 -10.99 -20.10
C GLU A 263 -3.80 -11.63 -20.52
N GLN A 264 -2.68 -10.90 -20.42
CA GLN A 264 -1.36 -11.47 -20.67
C GLN A 264 -1.03 -12.65 -19.74
N GLU A 265 -1.38 -12.55 -18.45
CA GLU A 265 -1.18 -13.65 -17.50
C GLU A 265 -2.08 -14.84 -17.81
N LEU A 266 -3.33 -14.60 -18.26
CA LEU A 266 -4.25 -15.65 -18.73
C LEU A 266 -3.70 -16.36 -19.97
N GLU A 267 -3.16 -15.62 -20.94
CA GLU A 267 -2.51 -16.19 -22.12
C GLU A 267 -1.30 -17.07 -21.74
N GLU A 268 -0.51 -16.65 -20.76
CA GLU A 268 0.59 -17.47 -20.24
C GLU A 268 0.06 -18.76 -19.57
N ILE A 269 -0.97 -18.65 -18.74
CA ILE A 269 -1.62 -19.82 -18.11
C ILE A 269 -2.15 -20.79 -19.18
N ASP A 270 -2.83 -20.28 -20.21
CA ASP A 270 -3.37 -21.10 -21.29
C ASP A 270 -2.26 -21.76 -22.14
N LYS A 271 -1.10 -21.11 -22.32
CA LYS A 271 0.07 -21.71 -22.97
C LYS A 271 0.63 -22.88 -22.16
N PHE A 272 0.81 -22.71 -20.85
CA PHE A 272 1.26 -23.80 -19.97
C PHE A 272 0.25 -24.95 -19.91
N LEU A 273 -1.04 -24.62 -19.87
CA LEU A 273 -2.10 -25.62 -19.80
C LEU A 273 -2.08 -26.51 -21.04
N LYS A 274 -2.02 -25.91 -22.24
CA LYS A 274 -1.87 -26.67 -23.50
C LYS A 274 -0.61 -27.53 -23.54
N ALA A 275 0.52 -27.00 -23.04
CA ALA A 275 1.78 -27.73 -23.02
C ALA A 275 1.72 -28.96 -22.09
N TYR A 276 1.22 -28.79 -20.86
CA TYR A 276 1.10 -29.89 -19.90
C TYR A 276 0.00 -30.88 -20.29
N GLU A 277 -1.12 -30.44 -20.88
CA GLU A 277 -2.13 -31.35 -21.44
C GLU A 277 -1.53 -32.24 -22.55
N GLN A 278 -0.75 -31.64 -23.46
CA GLN A 278 -0.10 -32.40 -24.53
C GLN A 278 0.91 -33.39 -23.96
N LEU A 279 1.74 -32.97 -22.98
CA LEU A 279 2.71 -33.84 -22.33
C LEU A 279 2.04 -34.96 -21.53
N ASN A 280 0.93 -34.65 -20.84
CA ASN A 280 0.16 -35.62 -20.10
C ASN A 280 -0.52 -36.65 -21.02
N ARG A 281 -1.03 -36.20 -22.17
CA ARG A 281 -1.66 -37.08 -23.16
C ARG A 281 -0.65 -37.97 -23.91
N THR A 282 0.63 -37.59 -24.00
CA THR A 282 1.62 -38.29 -24.84
C THR A 282 2.69 -39.04 -24.07
N VAL A 283 3.03 -38.60 -22.85
CA VAL A 283 4.16 -39.12 -22.08
C VAL A 283 3.74 -39.67 -20.72
N THR A 284 3.00 -38.90 -19.92
CA THR A 284 2.82 -39.23 -18.48
C THR A 284 1.50 -39.93 -18.13
N PHE A 285 0.42 -39.65 -18.86
CA PHE A 285 -0.89 -40.30 -18.72
C PHE A 285 -1.46 -40.30 -17.29
N GLU A 286 -1.18 -39.25 -16.53
CA GLU A 286 -1.61 -39.12 -15.15
C GLU A 286 -3.07 -38.65 -15.04
N PRO A 287 -3.83 -39.13 -14.04
CA PRO A 287 -5.14 -38.61 -13.74
C PRO A 287 -5.04 -37.17 -13.20
N ILE A 288 -5.97 -36.30 -13.62
CA ILE A 288 -6.06 -34.94 -13.10
C ILE A 288 -6.75 -34.99 -11.74
N PRO A 289 -6.11 -34.53 -10.64
CA PRO A 289 -6.73 -34.53 -9.32
C PRO A 289 -7.96 -33.61 -9.28
N PRO A 290 -9.03 -33.99 -8.54
CA PRO A 290 -10.15 -33.09 -8.30
C PRO A 290 -9.72 -31.82 -7.55
N GLU A 291 -10.43 -30.71 -7.79
CA GLU A 291 -10.16 -29.41 -7.16
C GLU A 291 -10.14 -29.49 -5.63
N ALA A 292 -11.11 -30.19 -5.04
CA ALA A 292 -11.18 -30.37 -3.59
C ALA A 292 -9.90 -30.99 -3.02
N THR A 293 -9.30 -31.95 -3.72
CA THR A 293 -8.03 -32.58 -3.32
C THR A 293 -6.88 -31.59 -3.39
N LEU A 294 -6.79 -30.80 -4.47
CA LEU A 294 -5.75 -29.79 -4.62
C LEU A 294 -5.84 -28.73 -3.53
N LEU A 295 -7.04 -28.24 -3.21
CA LEU A 295 -7.24 -27.22 -2.18
C LEU A 295 -6.74 -27.65 -0.79
N THR A 296 -6.76 -28.95 -0.47
CA THR A 296 -6.17 -29.46 0.80
C THR A 296 -4.64 -29.39 0.84
N ARG A 297 -3.98 -29.24 -0.30
CA ARG A 297 -2.53 -29.22 -0.46
C ARG A 297 -1.96 -27.80 -0.61
N VAL A 298 -2.80 -26.77 -0.60
CA VAL A 298 -2.33 -25.37 -0.71
C VAL A 298 -1.39 -25.06 0.46
N PRO A 299 -0.12 -24.70 0.20
CA PRO A 299 0.82 -24.41 1.28
C PRO A 299 0.49 -23.08 1.96
N GLY A 300 0.98 -22.92 3.19
CA GLY A 300 0.94 -21.63 3.87
C GLY A 300 1.76 -20.56 3.14
N GLY A 301 1.27 -19.31 3.17
CA GLY A 301 1.99 -18.16 2.64
C GLY A 301 3.30 -17.91 3.38
N ARG A 302 4.28 -17.29 2.69
CA ARG A 302 5.53 -16.81 3.27
C ARG A 302 5.65 -15.31 3.06
N ALA A 303 5.83 -14.57 4.15
CA ALA A 303 6.07 -13.13 4.07
C ALA A 303 7.46 -12.82 3.52
N ALA A 304 7.54 -11.85 2.61
CA ALA A 304 8.81 -11.30 2.11
C ALA A 304 9.23 -10.05 2.87
N LEU A 305 8.26 -9.29 3.37
CA LEU A 305 8.45 -8.02 4.06
C LEU A 305 7.62 -7.99 5.34
N SER A 306 7.92 -7.05 6.22
CA SER A 306 7.18 -6.82 7.45
C SER A 306 6.80 -5.35 7.60
N MET A 307 5.74 -5.08 8.34
CA MET A 307 5.37 -3.71 8.73
C MET A 307 6.53 -3.07 9.50
N LYS A 308 6.84 -1.81 9.21
CA LYS A 308 7.85 -1.07 9.98
C LYS A 308 7.18 -0.41 11.17
N THR A 309 7.50 -0.86 12.39
CA THR A 309 6.95 -0.28 13.60
C THR A 309 7.11 1.24 13.61
N TYR A 310 5.99 1.95 13.74
CA TYR A 310 6.00 3.39 13.87
C TYR A 310 6.04 3.77 15.34
N THR A 311 6.96 4.66 15.71
CA THR A 311 7.05 5.26 17.04
C THR A 311 6.86 6.77 16.90
N MET A 312 6.04 7.35 17.78
CA MET A 312 5.88 8.81 17.85
C MET A 312 7.24 9.48 18.07
N PRO A 313 7.51 10.61 17.39
CA PRO A 313 8.71 11.39 17.68
C PRO A 313 8.66 11.87 19.14
N SER A 314 9.84 12.02 19.75
CA SER A 314 9.91 12.61 21.08
C SER A 314 9.28 14.01 21.07
N PRO A 315 8.49 14.37 22.10
CA PRO A 315 7.94 15.71 22.20
C PRO A 315 9.08 16.72 22.08
N LEU A 316 8.86 17.76 21.28
CA LEU A 316 9.75 18.91 21.27
C LEU A 316 9.63 19.58 22.64
N ILE A 317 10.46 19.19 23.59
CA ILE A 317 10.75 19.98 24.79
C ILE A 317 11.62 21.12 24.30
N LYS A 318 11.01 22.10 23.64
CA LYS A 318 11.60 23.41 23.56
C LYS A 318 11.31 24.03 24.92
N ASP A 319 12.35 24.23 25.72
CA ASP A 319 12.35 25.37 26.62
C ASP A 319 12.08 26.57 25.71
N PHE A 320 10.82 27.00 25.67
CA PHE A 320 10.51 28.37 25.31
C PHE A 320 11.20 29.16 26.40
N GLY A 321 12.49 29.45 26.17
CA GLY A 321 13.38 30.04 27.15
C GLY A 321 12.63 31.15 27.84
N SER A 322 12.71 31.19 29.16
CA SER A 322 12.32 32.36 29.94
C SER A 322 12.87 33.57 29.21
N TYR A 323 12.01 34.27 28.46
CA TYR A 323 12.32 35.58 27.88
C TYR A 323 12.31 36.59 29.03
N THR A 324 13.06 36.32 30.10
CA THR A 324 13.61 37.35 30.94
C THR A 324 14.89 37.75 30.26
N ASN A 325 14.76 38.62 29.26
CA ASN A 325 15.90 39.27 28.66
C ASN A 325 16.60 40.05 29.80
N PRO A 326 17.83 39.70 30.22
CA PRO A 326 18.49 40.40 31.33
C PRO A 326 18.78 41.87 30.98
N SER A 327 18.69 42.24 29.70
CA SER A 327 19.00 43.57 29.19
C SER A 327 17.81 44.55 29.17
N VAL A 328 16.65 44.18 29.74
CA VAL A 328 15.47 45.08 29.81
C VAL A 328 15.34 45.75 31.19
N LEU A 329 16.21 45.41 32.15
CA LEU A 329 16.22 46.04 33.48
C LEU A 329 17.29 47.14 33.64
N ASP A 330 17.91 47.59 32.54
CA ASP A 330 19.05 48.52 32.58
C ASP A 330 18.76 49.88 31.91
N TRP A 331 17.49 50.14 31.58
CA TRP A 331 17.04 51.41 30.99
C TRP A 331 16.23 52.28 31.97
N ALA A 332 16.09 51.85 33.23
CA ALA A 332 15.21 52.49 34.20
C ALA A 332 15.95 53.32 35.27
N ASP A 333 17.28 53.32 35.32
CA ASP A 333 18.07 54.08 36.31
C ASP A 333 19.42 54.50 35.71
N SER A 334 19.50 55.70 35.12
CA SER A 334 20.70 56.53 34.80
C SER A 334 20.22 57.64 33.85
N ASP A 335 20.28 58.95 34.06
CA ASP A 335 20.94 59.87 34.99
C ASP A 335 20.10 61.18 34.93
N ASP A 336 19.66 61.75 36.05
CA ASP A 336 20.31 62.81 36.83
C ASP A 336 20.54 64.17 36.11
N GLU A 337 19.87 65.17 36.68
CA GLU A 337 20.19 66.59 36.87
C GLU A 337 21.30 67.25 36.04
N ASP A 338 20.94 68.33 35.32
CA ASP A 338 21.81 69.49 35.10
C ASP A 338 20.98 70.77 34.87
N LEU A 339 20.81 71.56 35.91
CA LEU A 339 20.73 73.03 35.86
C LEU A 339 22.16 73.56 36.13
N PRO A 340 22.64 74.74 35.64
CA PRO A 340 21.87 76.00 35.70
C PRO A 340 22.22 77.15 34.69
N SER A 341 21.35 78.17 34.71
CA SER A 341 21.63 79.63 34.71
C SER A 341 22.01 80.42 33.43
N SER A 342 21.37 81.61 33.35
CA SER A 342 21.76 82.87 32.66
C SER A 342 21.31 82.99 31.19
N SER A 343 20.56 83.99 30.70
CA SER A 343 20.21 85.34 31.19
C SER A 343 19.23 86.00 30.20
N ARG A 344 18.16 86.65 30.68
CA ARG A 344 17.80 88.08 30.47
C ARG A 344 16.33 88.36 30.84
N GLU A 345 16.17 89.39 31.67
CA GLU A 345 14.97 89.97 32.30
C GLU A 345 14.09 90.79 31.31
N PRO A 346 13.16 91.68 31.76
CA PRO A 346 11.82 91.42 32.26
C PRO A 346 10.74 92.18 31.43
N GLU A 347 9.52 91.68 31.30
CA GLU A 347 8.40 92.54 30.87
C GLU A 347 7.81 93.27 32.09
N GLN A 348 8.23 94.53 32.25
CA GLN A 348 7.50 95.54 33.02
C GLN A 348 6.24 95.92 32.24
N ALA A 349 5.07 95.69 32.85
CA ALA A 349 3.85 96.38 32.50
C ALA A 349 3.91 97.82 33.02
N TYR A 350 3.58 98.81 32.19
CA TYR A 350 2.81 100.01 32.57
C TYR A 350 2.27 100.73 31.32
N CYS A 351 0.95 100.62 31.11
CA CYS A 351 -0.02 101.71 30.93
C CYS A 351 -1.37 101.12 30.53
#